data_AF-A0A6G1K1I4-F1
#
_entry.id   AF-A0A6G1K1I4-F1
#
_cell.length_a   1.000
_cell.length_b   1.000
_cell.length_c   1.000
_cell.angle_alpha   90.00
_cell.angle_beta   90.00
_cell.angle_gamma   90.00
#
_symmetry.space_group_name_H-M   'P 1'
#
loop_
_entity.id
_entity.type
_entity.pdbx_description
1 polymer ?
#
loop_
_entity_poly.entity_id
_entity_poly.type
_entity_poly.pdbx_seq_one_letter_code
_entity_poly.pdbx_strand_id
1 'polypeptide(L)'
;MASMRSRASTATRNMRATSIASTYSVDSRSRTETPGPSDSAKKDVSSNLPPHYLLRPTYPNPFDGGIECSLDDLLSFAKYLPEAGKLMRMLLQGGEAAKSAKWKEMLEEILALELPRGTSENGGNGEDVDMIGVEEVRQEEKRGKQTESQGQKPGRVLLIYILLLFIRTLLPRQITENRAYLVRVYTEKRNTASRLILRYDMLLHWKKPANHYLVVASPEPTSTLNPLPVAPPPVVRSRYPPTRHFMPNILPTLIAAPVGGFQTKAIGERMRHHITELDTYLLLREEQIEGWANVRLMMTLSTVISLWSWLRVSNEKLEAMEVHGWEELGGIAEENMWFLQEVKEEAKHAARAD
;
A
#
# COMPACT_ATOMS: atom_id res chain seq x y z
N MET A 1 -44.81 37.02 9.76
CA MET A 1 -44.67 35.55 9.86
C MET A 1 -44.61 34.97 8.45
N ALA A 2 -43.42 34.81 7.87
CA ALA A 2 -43.24 34.12 6.59
C ALA A 2 -42.03 33.20 6.73
N SER A 3 -42.28 31.89 6.70
CA SER A 3 -41.28 30.83 6.84
C SER A 3 -40.84 30.41 5.44
N MET A 4 -39.62 30.79 5.05
CA MET A 4 -38.93 30.26 3.87
C MET A 4 -38.30 28.92 4.24
N ARG A 5 -38.82 27.82 3.69
CA ARG A 5 -38.17 26.50 3.70
C ARG A 5 -37.41 26.33 2.39
N SER A 6 -36.09 26.36 2.47
CA SER A 6 -35.19 25.92 1.39
C SER A 6 -35.21 24.39 1.31
N ARG A 7 -35.49 23.84 0.13
CA ARG A 7 -35.34 22.42 -0.20
C ARG A 7 -34.06 22.27 -1.03
N ALA A 8 -33.05 21.64 -0.47
CA ALA A 8 -31.88 21.18 -1.22
C ALA A 8 -32.25 19.88 -1.97
N SER A 9 -32.16 19.93 -3.30
CA SER A 9 -32.29 18.77 -4.19
C SER A 9 -30.89 18.25 -4.48
N THR A 10 -30.60 17.00 -4.09
CA THR A 10 -29.35 16.32 -4.41
C THR A 10 -29.65 15.34 -5.54
N ALA A 11 -29.26 15.69 -6.76
CA ALA A 11 -29.37 14.81 -7.93
C ALA A 11 -27.98 14.25 -8.26
N THR A 12 -27.78 12.97 -7.94
CA THR A 12 -26.64 12.16 -8.39
C THR A 12 -26.85 11.76 -9.86
N ARG A 13 -26.02 12.29 -10.76
CA ARG A 13 -26.03 11.94 -12.19
C ARG A 13 -24.77 11.16 -12.54
N ASN A 14 -24.91 9.85 -12.69
CA ASN A 14 -23.90 8.96 -13.27
C ASN A 14 -23.70 9.33 -14.75
N MET A 15 -22.51 9.82 -15.11
CA MET A 15 -22.10 9.93 -16.52
C MET A 15 -20.88 9.02 -16.76
N ARG A 16 -21.06 8.03 -17.64
CA ARG A 16 -19.99 7.22 -18.21
C ARG A 16 -19.19 8.07 -19.20
N ALA A 17 -17.88 8.16 -19.00
CA ALA A 17 -16.96 8.77 -19.96
C ALA A 17 -16.69 7.82 -21.13
N THR A 18 -16.96 8.28 -22.35
CA THR A 18 -16.49 7.66 -23.60
C THR A 18 -15.09 8.18 -23.95
N SER A 19 -14.14 7.26 -24.08
CA SER A 19 -12.74 7.54 -24.44
C SER A 19 -12.62 8.00 -25.89
N ILE A 20 -11.96 9.14 -26.11
CA ILE A 20 -11.56 9.64 -27.43
C ILE A 20 -10.07 9.32 -27.61
N ALA A 21 -9.77 8.46 -28.58
CA ALA A 21 -8.42 8.16 -29.00
C ALA A 21 -7.79 9.38 -29.69
N SER A 22 -6.71 9.91 -29.11
CA SER A 22 -5.93 11.02 -29.66
C SER A 22 -4.70 10.46 -30.38
N THR A 23 -4.69 10.57 -31.70
CA THR A 23 -3.54 10.23 -32.56
C THR A 23 -2.66 11.47 -32.73
N TYR A 24 -1.57 11.56 -31.96
CA TYR A 24 -0.49 12.52 -32.25
C TYR A 24 0.72 11.79 -32.84
N SER A 25 0.98 12.08 -34.11
CA SER A 25 2.20 11.74 -34.82
C SER A 25 3.34 12.63 -34.31
N VAL A 26 4.44 12.03 -33.85
CA VAL A 26 5.64 12.74 -33.39
C VAL A 26 6.76 12.53 -34.40
N ASP A 27 7.04 13.58 -35.17
CA ASP A 27 8.24 13.69 -36.01
C ASP A 27 9.50 13.67 -35.14
N SER A 28 10.27 12.60 -35.28
CA SER A 28 11.53 12.39 -34.55
C SER A 28 12.71 12.90 -35.39
N ARG A 29 13.15 14.14 -35.17
CA ARG A 29 14.44 14.64 -35.69
C ARG A 29 15.57 14.07 -34.83
N SER A 30 16.26 13.07 -35.38
CA SER A 30 17.49 12.51 -34.85
C SER A 30 18.61 13.56 -34.87
N ARG A 31 19.14 13.91 -33.70
CA ARG A 31 20.36 14.70 -33.53
C ARG A 31 21.46 13.75 -33.06
N THR A 32 22.39 13.44 -33.95
CA THR A 32 23.65 12.73 -33.65
C THR A 32 24.58 13.67 -32.89
N GLU A 33 24.67 13.50 -31.57
CA GLU A 33 25.70 14.13 -30.74
C GLU A 33 26.79 13.10 -30.41
N THR A 34 28.03 13.47 -30.71
CA THR A 34 29.25 12.69 -30.50
C THR A 34 29.62 12.64 -29.01
N PRO A 35 29.90 11.48 -28.41
CA PRO A 35 30.24 11.38 -26.98
C PRO A 35 31.70 11.78 -26.75
N GLY A 36 31.91 12.87 -26.00
CA GLY A 36 33.22 13.21 -25.45
C GLY A 36 33.55 12.39 -24.19
N PRO A 37 34.83 12.08 -23.92
CA PRO A 37 35.24 11.32 -22.74
C PRO A 37 35.11 12.20 -21.47
N SER A 38 34.16 11.85 -20.61
CA SER A 38 33.93 12.50 -19.31
C SER A 38 34.56 11.67 -18.19
N ASP A 39 35.85 11.90 -17.92
CA ASP A 39 36.60 11.35 -16.78
C ASP A 39 36.34 12.14 -15.49
N SER A 40 35.10 12.11 -15.00
CA SER A 40 34.81 12.43 -13.60
C SER A 40 34.08 11.25 -12.98
N ALA A 41 34.85 10.36 -12.35
CA ALA A 41 34.35 9.27 -11.51
C ALA A 41 33.60 9.88 -10.30
N LYS A 42 32.34 10.26 -10.53
CA LYS A 42 31.42 10.64 -9.47
C LYS A 42 31.28 9.42 -8.57
N LYS A 43 31.78 9.56 -7.34
CA LYS A 43 31.61 8.59 -6.26
C LYS A 43 30.13 8.20 -6.21
N ASP A 44 29.87 6.97 -6.62
CA ASP A 44 28.53 6.54 -6.98
C ASP A 44 27.69 6.45 -5.69
N VAL A 45 26.78 7.40 -5.50
CA VAL A 45 25.92 7.52 -4.32
C VAL A 45 25.06 6.25 -4.13
N SER A 46 24.99 5.40 -5.17
CA SER A 46 24.40 4.07 -5.17
C SER A 46 24.93 3.16 -4.04
N SER A 47 26.15 3.38 -3.53
CA SER A 47 26.74 2.52 -2.48
C SER A 47 26.02 2.57 -1.13
N ASN A 48 25.16 3.57 -0.90
CA ASN A 48 24.49 3.77 0.39
C ASN A 48 23.01 3.35 0.40
N LEU A 49 22.49 2.84 -0.73
CA LEU A 49 21.10 2.39 -0.79
C LEU A 49 20.93 1.01 -0.15
N PRO A 50 19.86 0.80 0.65
CA PRO A 50 19.54 -0.53 1.15
C PRO A 50 19.41 -1.57 0.02
N PRO A 51 19.86 -2.83 0.21
CA PRO A 51 19.91 -3.83 -0.85
C PRO A 51 18.58 -4.11 -1.56
N HIS A 52 17.44 -3.93 -0.89
CA HIS A 52 16.13 -4.19 -1.48
C HIS A 52 15.74 -3.20 -2.59
N TYR A 53 16.32 -2.00 -2.64
CA TYR A 53 16.11 -1.07 -3.77
C TYR A 53 16.91 -1.46 -5.02
N LEU A 54 17.92 -2.31 -4.86
CA LEU A 54 18.77 -2.78 -5.96
C LEU A 54 18.18 -4.03 -6.65
N LEU A 55 17.08 -4.57 -6.13
CA LEU A 55 16.39 -5.70 -6.74
C LEU A 55 15.66 -5.26 -8.02
N ARG A 56 15.48 -6.19 -8.97
CA ARG A 56 14.75 -5.91 -10.21
C ARG A 56 13.25 -5.75 -9.93
N PRO A 57 12.56 -4.78 -10.57
CA PRO A 57 11.11 -4.67 -10.47
C PRO A 57 10.40 -5.90 -11.07
N THR A 58 9.26 -6.29 -10.50
CA THR A 58 8.37 -7.30 -11.09
C THR A 58 7.57 -6.65 -12.23
N TYR A 59 7.51 -7.32 -13.39
CA TYR A 59 6.73 -6.87 -14.56
C TYR A 59 5.97 -8.05 -15.20
N PRO A 60 4.65 -7.95 -15.47
CA PRO A 60 3.78 -6.80 -15.20
C PRO A 60 3.64 -6.50 -13.71
N ASN A 61 3.27 -5.26 -13.36
CA ASN A 61 3.11 -4.87 -11.97
C ASN A 61 1.92 -5.65 -11.36
N PRO A 62 2.12 -6.48 -10.34
CA PRO A 62 1.06 -7.34 -9.82
C PRO A 62 0.04 -6.56 -8.97
N PHE A 63 0.24 -5.26 -8.78
CA PHE A 63 -0.64 -4.35 -8.05
C PHE A 63 -1.44 -3.44 -8.97
N ASP A 64 -1.46 -3.73 -10.27
CA ASP A 64 -2.35 -3.03 -11.20
C ASP A 64 -3.82 -3.23 -10.79
N GLY A 65 -4.65 -2.26 -11.18
CA GLY A 65 -6.05 -2.15 -10.76
C GLY A 65 -6.29 -0.90 -9.92
N GLY A 66 -7.51 -0.38 -9.97
CA GLY A 66 -7.90 0.81 -9.22
C GLY A 66 -8.41 0.50 -7.80
N ILE A 67 -9.03 1.51 -7.21
CA ILE A 67 -9.74 1.42 -5.93
C ILE A 67 -10.72 0.24 -5.85
N GLU A 68 -11.48 -0.04 -6.91
CA GLU A 68 -12.50 -1.11 -6.96
C GLU A 68 -11.90 -2.48 -6.66
N CYS A 69 -10.74 -2.81 -7.23
CA CYS A 69 -10.05 -4.06 -6.93
C CYS A 69 -9.64 -4.15 -5.45
N SER A 70 -9.32 -3.01 -4.82
CA SER A 70 -9.00 -2.97 -3.37
C SER A 70 -10.24 -3.24 -2.52
N LEU A 71 -11.40 -2.72 -2.94
CA LEU A 71 -12.68 -2.97 -2.28
C LEU A 71 -13.12 -4.43 -2.45
N ASP A 72 -12.90 -5.02 -3.63
CA ASP A 72 -13.15 -6.45 -3.89
C ASP A 72 -12.27 -7.36 -3.04
N ASP A 73 -10.99 -7.01 -2.86
CA ASP A 73 -10.08 -7.73 -1.96
C ASP A 73 -10.55 -7.63 -0.50
N LEU A 74 -10.98 -6.44 -0.06
CA LEU A 74 -11.56 -6.22 1.28
C LEU A 74 -12.85 -7.02 1.47
N LEU A 75 -13.75 -7.01 0.49
CA LEU A 75 -15.02 -7.77 0.53
C LEU A 75 -14.76 -9.27 0.52
N SER A 76 -13.82 -9.73 -0.29
CA SER A 76 -13.42 -11.14 -0.35
C SER A 76 -12.83 -11.58 0.98
N PHE A 77 -11.97 -10.76 1.58
CA PHE A 77 -11.40 -11.00 2.91
C PHE A 77 -12.47 -11.00 4.01
N ALA A 78 -13.45 -10.09 3.94
CA ALA A 78 -14.56 -10.01 4.90
C ALA A 78 -15.43 -11.28 4.92
N LYS A 79 -15.53 -12.01 3.81
CA LYS A 79 -16.27 -13.29 3.77
C LYS A 79 -15.65 -14.36 4.67
N TYR A 80 -14.34 -14.32 4.87
CA TYR A 80 -13.64 -15.27 5.73
C TYR A 80 -13.69 -14.88 7.21
N LEU A 81 -14.13 -13.64 7.51
CA LEU A 81 -13.94 -13.00 8.82
C LEU A 81 -15.18 -12.14 9.16
N PRO A 82 -16.34 -12.76 9.37
CA PRO A 82 -17.59 -12.04 9.65
C PRO A 82 -17.48 -11.15 10.90
N GLU A 83 -16.65 -11.53 11.87
CA GLU A 83 -16.39 -10.79 13.10
C GLU A 83 -15.67 -9.45 12.83
N ALA A 84 -14.86 -9.39 11.77
CA ALA A 84 -14.24 -8.14 11.31
C ALA A 84 -15.19 -7.26 10.49
N GLY A 85 -16.46 -7.67 10.31
CA GLY A 85 -17.41 -6.99 9.43
C GLY A 85 -17.63 -5.51 9.75
N LYS A 86 -17.58 -5.10 11.02
CA LYS A 86 -17.65 -3.69 11.43
C LYS A 86 -16.45 -2.89 10.93
N LEU A 87 -15.25 -3.43 11.10
CA LEU A 87 -14.01 -2.84 10.59
C LEU A 87 -14.07 -2.73 9.06
N MET A 88 -14.46 -3.81 8.37
CA MET A 88 -14.51 -3.84 6.91
C MET A 88 -15.53 -2.83 6.36
N ARG A 89 -16.72 -2.71 6.96
CA ARG A 89 -17.70 -1.67 6.57
C ARG A 89 -17.14 -0.26 6.74
N MET A 90 -16.41 0.00 7.82
CA MET A 90 -15.75 1.29 8.05
C MET A 90 -14.70 1.60 6.96
N LEU A 91 -13.91 0.59 6.58
CA LEU A 91 -12.91 0.73 5.52
C LEU A 91 -13.53 0.95 4.14
N LEU A 92 -14.65 0.29 3.85
CA LEU A 92 -15.38 0.44 2.58
C LEU A 92 -15.96 1.85 2.41
N GLN A 93 -16.48 2.45 3.49
CA GLN A 93 -17.02 3.82 3.47
C GLN A 93 -15.98 4.87 3.02
N GLY A 94 -14.69 4.61 3.24
CA GLY A 94 -13.61 5.50 2.80
C GLY A 94 -13.65 6.89 3.43
N GLY A 95 -12.88 7.81 2.85
CA GLY A 95 -13.05 9.25 3.12
C GLY A 95 -12.80 9.70 4.56
N GLU A 96 -13.64 10.62 5.03
CA GLU A 96 -13.58 11.20 6.38
C GLU A 96 -14.05 10.25 7.49
N ALA A 97 -14.87 9.24 7.15
CA ALA A 97 -15.33 8.25 8.11
C ALA A 97 -14.14 7.48 8.70
N ALA A 98 -13.18 7.10 7.87
CA ALA A 98 -11.95 6.46 8.30
C ALA A 98 -11.02 7.38 9.12
N LYS A 99 -11.04 8.70 8.90
CA LYS A 99 -10.24 9.65 9.70
C LYS A 99 -10.74 9.82 11.14
N SER A 100 -12.06 9.74 11.32
CA SER A 100 -12.72 9.89 12.62
C SER A 100 -12.95 8.55 13.35
N ALA A 101 -12.58 7.45 12.70
CA ALA A 101 -12.76 6.12 13.24
C ALA A 101 -11.93 5.89 14.50
N LYS A 102 -12.57 5.30 15.50
CA LYS A 102 -11.93 4.88 16.74
C LYS A 102 -11.20 3.54 16.54
N TRP A 103 -10.12 3.55 15.76
CA TRP A 103 -9.39 2.35 15.36
C TRP A 103 -8.99 1.49 16.55
N LYS A 104 -8.46 2.09 17.62
CA LYS A 104 -8.06 1.38 18.82
C LYS A 104 -9.18 0.50 19.39
N GLU A 105 -10.37 1.08 19.63
CA GLU A 105 -11.52 0.35 20.20
C GLU A 105 -11.94 -0.82 19.28
N MET A 106 -11.97 -0.60 17.96
CA MET A 106 -12.31 -1.65 16.99
C MET A 106 -11.27 -2.77 16.92
N LEU A 107 -9.97 -2.43 17.02
CA LEU A 107 -8.91 -3.44 17.00
C LEU A 107 -8.84 -4.22 18.33
N GLU A 108 -9.15 -3.58 19.46
CA GLU A 108 -9.28 -4.25 20.77
C GLU A 108 -10.47 -5.22 20.78
N GLU A 109 -11.60 -4.83 20.19
CA GLU A 109 -12.78 -5.69 19.98
C GLU A 109 -12.40 -6.96 19.19
N ILE A 110 -11.65 -6.79 18.09
CA ILE A 110 -11.16 -7.92 17.28
C ILE A 110 -10.14 -8.76 18.05
N LEU A 111 -9.22 -8.14 18.80
CA LEU A 111 -8.20 -8.86 19.57
C LEU A 111 -8.82 -9.71 20.68
N ALA A 112 -9.94 -9.27 21.26
CA ALA A 112 -10.69 -9.96 22.29
C ALA A 112 -11.49 -11.16 21.77
N LEU A 113 -11.58 -11.37 20.45
CA LEU A 113 -12.30 -12.50 19.88
C LEU A 113 -11.66 -13.84 20.30
N GLU A 114 -12.45 -14.61 21.05
CA GLU A 114 -12.24 -16.03 21.25
C GLU A 114 -13.04 -16.74 20.15
N LEU A 115 -12.39 -17.59 19.33
CA LEU A 115 -13.17 -18.44 18.43
C LEU A 115 -14.10 -19.27 19.30
N PRO A 116 -15.36 -19.50 18.88
CA PRO A 116 -16.16 -20.56 19.45
C PRO A 116 -15.25 -21.79 19.43
N ARG A 117 -14.92 -22.33 20.61
CA ARG A 117 -14.19 -23.61 20.67
C ARG A 117 -15.09 -24.52 19.89
N GLY A 118 -14.70 -24.86 18.66
CA GLY A 118 -15.48 -25.73 17.80
C GLY A 118 -15.87 -26.87 18.70
N THR A 119 -17.18 -27.00 18.93
CA THR A 119 -17.71 -28.06 19.77
C THR A 119 -17.14 -29.31 19.16
N SER A 120 -16.08 -29.83 19.79
CA SER A 120 -15.49 -31.08 19.38
C SER A 120 -16.67 -32.02 19.48
N GLU A 121 -17.25 -32.39 18.34
CA GLU A 121 -18.27 -33.42 18.25
C GLU A 121 -17.56 -34.74 18.59
N ASN A 122 -17.18 -34.85 19.85
CA ASN A 122 -16.71 -36.04 20.50
C ASN A 122 -17.99 -36.77 20.92
N GLY A 123 -18.62 -37.35 19.91
CA GLY A 123 -19.79 -38.22 20.03
C GLY A 123 -19.68 -39.46 19.13
N GLY A 124 -18.47 -39.80 18.68
CA GLY A 124 -18.19 -41.10 18.08
C GLY A 124 -17.95 -42.12 19.17
N ASN A 125 -18.99 -42.90 19.49
CA ASN A 125 -18.95 -44.04 20.41
C ASN A 125 -17.73 -44.94 20.15
N GLY A 126 -17.12 -45.38 21.24
CA GLY A 126 -16.02 -46.34 21.20
C GLY A 126 -16.46 -47.68 20.61
N GLU A 127 -15.58 -48.25 19.80
CA GLU A 127 -15.44 -49.69 19.69
C GLU A 127 -14.06 -50.06 20.26
N ASP A 128 -14.11 -50.85 21.32
CA ASP A 128 -12.98 -51.49 21.98
C ASP A 128 -12.18 -52.33 20.97
N VAL A 129 -10.90 -52.02 20.81
CA VAL A 129 -9.93 -52.95 20.20
C VAL A 129 -8.78 -53.13 21.17
N ASP A 130 -8.73 -54.34 21.73
CA ASP A 130 -7.74 -54.79 22.70
C ASP A 130 -6.30 -54.80 22.13
N MET A 131 -5.42 -54.27 22.98
CA MET A 131 -4.01 -54.59 23.26
C MET A 131 -3.24 -55.54 22.32
N ILE A 132 -2.00 -55.14 21.98
CA ILE A 132 -0.75 -55.88 22.35
C ILE A 132 0.49 -54.99 22.13
N GLY A 133 1.16 -54.68 23.25
CA GLY A 133 2.62 -54.59 23.49
C GLY A 133 3.57 -53.84 22.56
N VAL A 134 4.03 -52.64 22.98
CA VAL A 134 5.41 -52.13 22.75
C VAL A 134 5.77 -51.14 23.88
N GLU A 135 6.56 -51.60 24.87
CA GLU A 135 6.88 -50.83 26.10
C GLU A 135 8.24 -50.07 26.05
N GLU A 136 8.87 -49.87 24.88
CA GLU A 136 10.27 -49.38 24.84
C GLU A 136 10.56 -48.17 23.92
N VAL A 137 9.56 -47.36 23.58
CA VAL A 137 9.73 -46.07 22.84
C VAL A 137 9.42 -44.85 23.73
N ARG A 138 9.53 -44.99 25.06
CA ARG A 138 8.92 -44.06 26.03
C ARG A 138 9.83 -42.93 26.55
N GLN A 139 11.06 -42.79 26.05
CA GLN A 139 12.02 -41.77 26.55
C GLN A 139 12.42 -40.66 25.56
N GLU A 140 12.30 -40.83 24.24
CA GLU A 140 12.55 -39.72 23.29
C GLU A 140 11.32 -38.84 23.04
N GLU A 141 10.11 -39.35 23.33
CA GLU A 141 8.86 -38.62 23.14
C GLU A 141 8.60 -37.53 24.21
N LYS A 142 9.44 -37.44 25.24
CA LYS A 142 9.32 -36.44 26.32
C LYS A 142 10.11 -35.15 26.08
N ARG A 143 10.98 -35.10 25.06
CA ARG A 143 11.77 -33.90 24.73
C ARG A 143 11.20 -33.07 23.57
N GLY A 144 10.23 -33.61 22.84
CA GLY A 144 9.52 -32.91 21.75
C GLY A 144 8.18 -32.26 22.14
N LYS A 145 7.72 -32.40 23.39
CA LYS A 145 6.37 -31.98 23.82
C LYS A 145 6.29 -30.63 24.56
N GLN A 146 7.33 -29.80 24.56
CA GLN A 146 7.35 -28.53 25.32
C GLN A 146 7.39 -27.23 24.50
N THR A 147 7.21 -27.33 23.18
CA THR A 147 6.67 -26.23 22.38
C THR A 147 5.28 -26.61 21.91
N GLU A 148 4.40 -26.98 22.85
CA GLU A 148 2.97 -26.76 22.64
C GLU A 148 2.83 -25.26 22.38
N SER A 149 2.72 -24.92 21.10
CA SER A 149 2.41 -23.58 20.64
C SER A 149 1.22 -23.12 21.47
N GLN A 150 1.43 -22.21 22.42
CA GLN A 150 0.35 -21.51 23.07
C GLN A 150 -0.55 -21.01 21.95
N GLY A 151 -1.72 -21.65 21.79
CA GLY A 151 -2.57 -21.45 20.63
C GLY A 151 -2.83 -19.96 20.51
N GLN A 152 -2.29 -19.34 19.45
CA GLN A 152 -2.44 -17.91 19.29
C GLN A 152 -3.93 -17.58 19.31
N LYS A 153 -4.30 -16.59 20.13
CA LYS A 153 -5.69 -16.13 20.22
C LYS A 153 -6.19 -15.82 18.80
N PRO A 154 -7.37 -16.31 18.40
CA PRO A 154 -7.83 -16.14 17.02
C PRO A 154 -7.92 -14.67 16.59
N GLY A 155 -8.37 -13.79 17.48
CA GLY A 155 -8.36 -12.34 17.27
C GLY A 155 -6.98 -11.77 16.93
N ARG A 156 -5.92 -12.27 17.58
CA ARG A 156 -4.54 -11.86 17.26
C ARG A 156 -4.15 -12.27 15.85
N VAL A 157 -4.44 -13.52 15.48
CA VAL A 157 -4.10 -14.01 14.14
C VAL A 157 -4.87 -13.19 13.10
N LEU A 158 -6.15 -12.92 13.33
CA LEU A 158 -6.95 -12.05 12.48
C LEU A 158 -6.32 -10.66 12.28
N LEU A 159 -5.85 -10.00 13.34
CA LEU A 159 -5.14 -8.72 13.22
C LEU A 159 -3.87 -8.81 12.37
N ILE A 160 -3.11 -9.91 12.47
CA ILE A 160 -1.93 -10.15 11.63
C ILE A 160 -2.35 -10.23 10.16
N TYR A 161 -3.38 -11.02 9.83
CA TYR A 161 -3.86 -11.16 8.46
C TYR A 161 -4.42 -9.86 7.89
N ILE A 162 -5.10 -9.05 8.69
CA ILE A 162 -5.52 -7.70 8.28
C ILE A 162 -4.29 -6.85 7.98
N LEU A 163 -3.28 -6.81 8.86
CA LEU A 163 -2.06 -6.05 8.59
C LEU A 163 -1.37 -6.50 7.30
N LEU A 164 -1.26 -7.81 7.07
CA LEU A 164 -0.69 -8.37 5.85
C LEU A 164 -1.48 -7.99 4.60
N LEU A 165 -2.82 -8.01 4.65
CA LEU A 165 -3.68 -7.56 3.55
C LEU A 165 -3.35 -6.10 3.17
N PHE A 166 -3.21 -5.23 4.17
CA PHE A 166 -2.90 -3.83 3.91
C PHE A 166 -1.51 -3.64 3.30
N ILE A 167 -0.45 -4.16 3.94
CA ILE A 167 0.92 -3.90 3.51
C ILE A 167 1.31 -4.65 2.22
N ARG A 168 0.66 -5.78 1.93
CA ARG A 168 0.98 -6.60 0.75
C ARG A 168 0.06 -6.38 -0.43
N THR A 169 -1.14 -5.86 -0.23
CA THR A 169 -2.12 -5.71 -1.32
C THR A 169 -2.64 -4.28 -1.42
N LEU A 170 -3.27 -3.77 -0.36
CA LEU A 170 -4.05 -2.54 -0.46
C LEU A 170 -3.17 -1.29 -0.60
N LEU A 171 -2.13 -1.14 0.23
CA LEU A 171 -1.18 -0.03 0.12
C LEU A 171 -0.41 -0.06 -1.22
N PRO A 172 0.22 -1.18 -1.62
CA PRO A 172 0.88 -1.28 -2.93
C PRO A 172 0.00 -0.87 -4.11
N ARG A 173 -1.28 -1.27 -4.12
CA ARG A 173 -2.22 -0.88 -5.19
C ARG A 173 -2.49 0.62 -5.17
N GLN A 174 -2.79 1.19 -4.00
CA GLN A 174 -3.02 2.64 -3.88
C GLN A 174 -1.78 3.47 -4.25
N ILE A 175 -0.57 2.98 -3.96
CA ILE A 175 0.69 3.62 -4.39
C ILE A 175 0.83 3.57 -5.91
N THR A 176 0.56 2.41 -6.52
CA THR A 176 0.62 2.23 -7.98
C THR A 176 -0.36 3.17 -8.70
N GLU A 177 -1.61 3.20 -8.23
CA GLU A 177 -2.66 4.08 -8.73
C GLU A 177 -2.28 5.56 -8.57
N ASN A 178 -1.79 5.95 -7.39
CA ASN A 178 -1.31 7.31 -7.14
C ASN A 178 -0.24 7.69 -8.17
N ARG A 179 0.81 6.88 -8.31
CA ARG A 179 1.91 7.14 -9.25
C ARG A 179 1.42 7.27 -10.69
N ALA A 180 0.41 6.50 -11.09
CA ALA A 180 -0.19 6.64 -12.41
C ALA A 180 -0.84 8.02 -12.60
N TYR A 181 -1.61 8.52 -11.62
CA TYR A 181 -2.12 9.89 -11.63
C TYR A 181 -0.99 10.92 -11.72
N LEU A 182 0.08 10.75 -10.93
CA LEU A 182 1.21 11.70 -10.93
C LEU A 182 1.90 11.80 -12.29
N VAL A 183 2.10 10.65 -12.95
CA VAL A 183 2.68 10.63 -14.31
C VAL A 183 1.79 11.37 -15.30
N ARG A 184 0.46 11.20 -15.23
CA ARG A 184 -0.48 11.91 -16.11
C ARG A 184 -0.46 13.42 -15.87
N VAL A 185 -0.50 13.85 -14.61
CA VAL A 185 -0.36 15.27 -14.23
C VAL A 185 0.91 15.88 -14.83
N TYR A 186 2.08 15.24 -14.65
CA TYR A 186 3.33 15.79 -15.19
C TYR A 186 3.41 15.75 -16.72
N THR A 187 2.70 14.82 -17.34
CA THR A 187 2.66 14.70 -18.80
C THR A 187 1.78 15.77 -19.43
N GLU A 188 0.62 16.06 -18.81
CA GLU A 188 -0.40 16.98 -19.32
C GLU A 188 -0.17 18.43 -18.87
N LYS A 189 0.34 18.64 -17.67
CA LYS A 189 0.62 19.97 -17.09
C LYS A 189 2.12 20.23 -16.93
N ARG A 190 2.86 20.08 -18.02
CA ARG A 190 4.34 20.26 -18.04
C ARG A 190 4.81 21.64 -17.56
N ASN A 191 3.98 22.66 -17.80
CA ASN A 191 4.31 24.08 -17.60
C ASN A 191 3.70 24.68 -16.33
N THR A 192 2.95 23.92 -15.53
CA THR A 192 2.46 24.48 -14.26
C THR A 192 3.66 24.68 -13.34
N ALA A 193 3.85 25.92 -12.88
CA ALA A 193 4.87 26.30 -11.89
C ALA A 193 4.66 25.61 -10.54
N SER A 194 3.55 24.89 -10.40
CA SER A 194 3.31 23.98 -9.30
C SER A 194 4.45 22.96 -9.26
N ARG A 195 5.40 23.23 -8.34
CA ARG A 195 6.18 22.20 -7.69
C ARG A 195 5.19 21.35 -6.91
N LEU A 196 4.33 20.61 -7.62
CA LEU A 196 3.60 19.52 -7.04
C LEU A 196 4.69 18.59 -6.56
N ILE A 197 5.02 18.69 -5.27
CA ILE A 197 5.80 17.67 -4.60
C ILE A 197 4.80 16.52 -4.51
N LEU A 198 4.60 15.85 -5.63
CA LEU A 198 3.63 14.77 -5.81
C LEU A 198 4.28 13.55 -5.20
N ARG A 199 3.96 13.37 -3.93
CA ARG A 199 4.42 12.27 -3.12
C ARG A 199 3.26 11.27 -3.12
N TYR A 200 3.46 9.98 -3.36
CA TYR A 200 2.51 9.02 -2.76
C TYR A 200 2.82 8.90 -1.25
N ASP A 201 3.97 9.44 -0.85
CA ASP A 201 4.52 9.62 0.47
C ASP A 201 4.18 10.98 1.11
N MET A 202 3.14 11.74 0.67
CA MET A 202 2.96 13.17 1.09
C MET A 202 2.91 13.36 2.60
N LEU A 203 2.53 12.32 3.33
CA LEU A 203 2.35 12.37 4.77
C LEU A 203 3.54 11.97 5.62
N LEU A 204 4.59 11.38 5.03
CA LEU A 204 5.68 10.84 5.82
C LEU A 204 6.95 11.64 5.61
N HIS A 205 7.65 11.86 6.72
CA HIS A 205 8.94 12.53 6.69
C HIS A 205 9.93 11.74 5.84
N TRP A 206 10.58 12.44 4.93
CA TRP A 206 11.69 11.91 4.16
C TRP A 206 12.85 11.53 5.09
N LYS A 207 13.44 10.36 4.87
CA LYS A 207 14.63 9.94 5.61
C LYS A 207 15.83 10.81 5.20
N LYS A 208 16.46 11.44 6.19
CA LYS A 208 17.61 12.34 6.05
C LYS A 208 18.84 11.85 6.85
N PRO A 209 19.52 10.76 6.44
CA PRO A 209 20.81 10.45 7.02
C PRO A 209 21.80 11.56 6.63
N ALA A 210 22.31 12.31 7.61
CA ALA A 210 23.27 13.40 7.40
C ALA A 210 22.78 14.55 6.50
N ASN A 211 21.55 15.04 6.74
CA ASN A 211 20.99 16.25 6.13
C ASN A 211 20.76 16.21 4.60
N HIS A 212 20.95 15.05 3.97
CA HIS A 212 20.63 14.82 2.56
C HIS A 212 19.45 13.84 2.44
N TYR A 213 18.56 14.09 1.49
CA TYR A 213 17.46 13.19 1.17
C TYR A 213 18.00 11.95 0.47
N LEU A 214 17.58 10.77 0.94
CA LEU A 214 17.79 9.54 0.19
C LEU A 214 16.75 9.45 -0.93
N VAL A 215 17.25 9.49 -2.17
CA VAL A 215 16.44 9.46 -3.37
C VAL A 215 16.84 8.28 -4.24
N VAL A 216 15.86 7.53 -4.71
CA VAL A 216 16.03 6.36 -5.58
C VAL A 216 15.45 6.69 -6.96
N ALA A 217 16.23 6.45 -8.01
CA ALA A 217 15.74 6.59 -9.37
C ALA A 217 14.65 5.55 -9.66
N SER A 218 13.68 5.91 -10.49
CA SER A 218 12.67 4.97 -11.00
C SER A 218 13.23 4.21 -12.18
N PRO A 219 13.66 2.94 -12.02
CA PRO A 219 14.25 2.19 -13.12
C PRO A 219 13.18 1.83 -14.16
N GLU A 220 13.58 1.72 -15.42
CA GLU A 220 12.71 1.16 -16.44
C GLU A 220 12.50 -0.34 -16.19
N PRO A 221 11.25 -0.84 -16.26
CA PRO A 221 11.00 -2.26 -16.17
C PRO A 221 11.66 -2.92 -17.38
N THR A 222 12.64 -3.79 -17.12
CA THR A 222 13.31 -4.52 -18.19
C THR A 222 12.29 -5.47 -18.83
N SER A 223 11.75 -5.11 -19.99
CA SER A 223 10.82 -5.92 -20.78
C SER A 223 11.46 -7.19 -21.38
N THR A 224 12.54 -7.70 -20.78
CA THR A 224 13.14 -8.94 -21.22
C THR A 224 12.07 -10.03 -21.13
N LEU A 225 11.71 -10.55 -22.30
CA LEU A 225 10.79 -11.66 -22.59
C LEU A 225 11.11 -12.97 -21.84
N ASN A 226 12.03 -12.95 -20.88
CA ASN A 226 12.20 -14.05 -19.96
C ASN A 226 10.97 -14.04 -19.05
N PRO A 227 10.05 -15.02 -19.18
CA PRO A 227 8.92 -15.10 -18.29
C PRO A 227 9.50 -15.09 -16.88
N LEU A 228 9.15 -14.05 -16.10
CA LEU A 228 9.45 -14.07 -14.68
C LEU A 228 8.88 -15.38 -14.13
N PRO A 229 9.59 -16.04 -13.21
CA PRO A 229 9.04 -17.23 -12.56
C PRO A 229 7.64 -16.88 -12.06
N VAL A 230 6.64 -17.60 -12.61
CA VAL A 230 5.23 -17.43 -12.24
C VAL A 230 5.17 -17.41 -10.73
N ALA A 231 4.59 -16.35 -10.16
CA ALA A 231 4.49 -16.22 -8.70
C ALA A 231 3.93 -17.54 -8.14
N PRO A 232 4.59 -18.14 -7.14
CA PRO A 232 4.14 -19.43 -6.61
C PRO A 232 2.68 -19.30 -6.19
N PRO A 233 1.84 -20.32 -6.45
CA PRO A 233 0.44 -20.28 -6.06
C PRO A 233 0.33 -19.95 -4.56
N PRO A 234 -0.73 -19.23 -4.14
CA PRO A 234 -0.93 -18.91 -2.74
C PRO A 234 -0.91 -20.20 -1.91
N VAL A 235 -0.06 -20.26 -0.89
CA VAL A 235 -0.02 -21.40 0.03
C VAL A 235 -1.34 -21.37 0.79
N VAL A 236 -2.19 -22.37 0.55
CA VAL A 236 -3.49 -22.48 1.21
C VAL A 236 -3.23 -22.90 2.67
N ARG A 237 -3.00 -21.92 3.55
CA ARG A 237 -3.08 -22.15 5.00
C ARG A 237 -4.55 -22.26 5.34
N SER A 238 -5.04 -23.47 5.67
CA SER A 238 -6.47 -23.82 5.68
C SER A 238 -7.37 -23.01 6.62
N ARG A 239 -6.81 -22.12 7.45
CA ARG A 239 -7.53 -21.42 8.51
C ARG A 239 -7.77 -19.93 8.25
N TYR A 240 -7.14 -19.36 7.22
CA TYR A 240 -7.20 -17.92 6.97
C TYR A 240 -7.30 -17.61 5.48
N PRO A 241 -7.86 -16.43 5.12
CA PRO A 241 -7.93 -16.00 3.73
C PRO A 241 -6.53 -16.02 3.09
N PRO A 242 -6.43 -16.41 1.81
CA PRO A 242 -5.17 -16.39 1.10
C PRO A 242 -4.62 -14.96 1.08
N THR A 243 -3.46 -14.76 1.71
CA THR A 243 -2.73 -13.50 1.65
C THR A 243 -1.72 -13.56 0.52
N ARG A 244 -1.43 -12.40 -0.08
CA ARG A 244 -0.33 -12.29 -1.03
C ARG A 244 0.98 -12.63 -0.31
N HIS A 245 1.89 -13.31 -1.00
CA HIS A 245 3.22 -13.61 -0.49
C HIS A 245 4.06 -12.34 -0.29
N PHE A 246 5.03 -12.42 0.63
CA PHE A 246 6.02 -11.36 0.79
C PHE A 246 6.83 -11.20 -0.50
N MET A 247 6.97 -9.96 -0.97
CA MET A 247 7.67 -9.64 -2.21
C MET A 247 8.90 -8.78 -1.88
N PRO A 248 10.13 -9.35 -1.88
CA PRO A 248 11.32 -8.62 -1.45
C PRO A 248 11.65 -7.43 -2.35
N ASN A 249 11.24 -7.49 -3.62
CA ASN A 249 11.40 -6.43 -4.61
C ASN A 249 10.14 -5.53 -4.74
N ILE A 250 9.29 -5.46 -3.71
CA ILE A 250 8.08 -4.63 -3.72
C ILE A 250 8.37 -3.16 -4.00
N LEU A 251 9.41 -2.59 -3.38
CA LEU A 251 9.75 -1.19 -3.54
C LEU A 251 10.22 -0.88 -4.97
N PRO A 252 11.22 -1.58 -5.56
CA PRO A 252 11.57 -1.43 -6.97
C PRO A 252 10.37 -1.58 -7.91
N THR A 253 9.47 -2.52 -7.61
CA THR A 253 8.26 -2.75 -8.42
C THR A 253 7.32 -1.56 -8.39
N LEU A 254 7.04 -1.01 -7.20
CA LEU A 254 6.14 0.13 -7.04
C LEU A 254 6.71 1.43 -7.62
N ILE A 255 8.02 1.62 -7.56
CA ILE A 255 8.66 2.84 -8.02
C ILE A 255 9.14 2.75 -9.47
N ALA A 256 8.94 1.63 -10.16
CA ALA A 256 9.34 1.46 -11.55
C ALA A 256 8.75 2.55 -12.45
N ALA A 257 9.49 2.93 -13.48
CA ALA A 257 8.96 3.77 -14.54
C ALA A 257 7.92 3.00 -15.37
N PRO A 258 7.04 3.67 -16.13
CA PRO A 258 6.22 2.98 -17.11
C PRO A 258 7.08 2.28 -18.18
N VAL A 259 6.48 1.34 -18.92
CA VAL A 259 7.15 0.68 -20.05
C VAL A 259 7.58 1.73 -21.08
N GLY A 260 8.85 1.68 -21.49
CA GLY A 260 9.45 2.69 -22.37
C GLY A 260 9.97 3.93 -21.63
N GLY A 261 9.96 3.93 -20.30
CA GLY A 261 10.50 5.00 -19.47
C GLY A 261 9.65 6.26 -19.44
N PHE A 262 10.19 7.31 -18.83
CA PHE A 262 9.52 8.61 -18.83
C PHE A 262 9.80 9.37 -20.12
N GLN A 263 8.78 10.06 -20.64
CA GLN A 263 8.88 10.83 -21.88
C GLN A 263 9.98 11.90 -21.87
N THR A 264 10.32 12.43 -20.68
CA THR A 264 11.41 13.40 -20.53
C THR A 264 12.21 13.12 -19.27
N LYS A 265 13.49 13.49 -19.28
CA LYS A 265 14.37 13.44 -18.11
C LYS A 265 13.80 14.23 -16.93
N ALA A 266 13.16 15.38 -17.19
CA ALA A 266 12.55 16.20 -16.16
C ALA A 266 11.40 15.47 -15.42
N ILE A 267 10.56 14.73 -16.15
CA ILE A 267 9.53 13.88 -15.53
C ILE A 267 10.21 12.78 -14.71
N GLY A 268 11.23 12.11 -15.25
CA GLY A 268 11.96 11.08 -14.51
C GLY A 268 12.62 11.58 -13.23
N GLU A 269 13.13 12.81 -13.22
CA GLU A 269 13.68 13.46 -12.01
C GLU A 269 12.59 13.79 -10.98
N ARG A 270 11.41 14.22 -11.44
CA ARG A 270 10.26 14.49 -10.57
C ARG A 270 9.60 13.23 -10.02
N MET A 271 9.68 12.12 -10.76
CA MET A 271 9.10 10.83 -10.38
C MET A 271 10.01 9.95 -9.52
N ARG A 272 11.21 10.44 -9.17
CA ARG A 272 12.13 9.74 -8.27
C ARG A 272 11.49 9.51 -6.91
N HIS A 273 11.79 8.36 -6.32
CA HIS A 273 11.27 7.98 -5.03
C HIS A 273 12.11 8.57 -3.89
N HIS A 274 11.45 9.19 -2.91
CA HIS A 274 12.10 9.63 -1.67
C HIS A 274 11.83 8.58 -0.59
N ILE A 275 12.88 8.04 0.02
CA ILE A 275 12.72 6.98 1.01
C ILE A 275 11.98 7.52 2.24
N THR A 276 10.94 6.80 2.67
CA THR A 276 10.11 7.19 3.83
C THR A 276 9.94 6.05 4.85
N GLU A 277 9.15 6.28 5.89
CA GLU A 277 8.75 5.23 6.84
C GLU A 277 7.72 4.25 6.27
N LEU A 278 6.98 4.62 5.21
CA LEU A 278 6.04 3.71 4.54
C LEU A 278 6.77 2.46 4.03
N ASP A 279 7.98 2.68 3.51
CA ASP A 279 8.84 1.65 2.96
C ASP A 279 9.18 0.58 4.00
N THR A 280 9.32 0.99 5.28
CA THR A 280 9.55 0.07 6.39
C THR A 280 8.36 -0.89 6.57
N TYR A 281 7.12 -0.40 6.44
CA TYR A 281 5.92 -1.22 6.59
C TYR A 281 5.75 -2.22 5.44
N LEU A 282 6.06 -1.80 4.21
CA LEU A 282 5.98 -2.66 3.01
C LEU A 282 6.97 -3.83 3.04
N LEU A 283 8.04 -3.72 3.83
CA LEU A 283 9.08 -4.73 3.97
C LEU A 283 8.92 -5.65 5.19
N LEU A 284 7.82 -5.51 5.95
CA LEU A 284 7.57 -6.36 7.12
C LEU A 284 7.29 -7.81 6.71
N ARG A 285 8.00 -8.73 7.37
CA ARG A 285 7.81 -10.18 7.20
C ARG A 285 6.80 -10.74 8.19
N GLU A 286 6.19 -11.87 7.84
CA GLU A 286 5.25 -12.59 8.71
C GLU A 286 5.87 -12.92 10.06
N GLU A 287 7.07 -13.48 10.05
CA GLU A 287 7.76 -13.96 11.26
C GLU A 287 8.05 -12.79 12.21
N GLN A 288 8.35 -11.61 11.65
CA GLN A 288 8.55 -10.40 12.45
C GLN A 288 7.27 -9.96 13.13
N ILE A 289 6.15 -9.94 12.40
CA ILE A 289 4.84 -9.52 12.90
C ILE A 289 4.32 -10.51 13.94
N GLU A 290 4.48 -11.81 13.71
CA GLU A 290 4.08 -12.87 14.63
C GLU A 290 4.79 -12.77 15.98
N GLY A 291 6.03 -12.27 16.01
CA GLY A 291 6.79 -12.03 17.23
C GLY A 291 6.40 -10.75 18.00
N TRP A 292 5.50 -9.91 17.50
CA TRP A 292 5.19 -8.62 18.14
C TRP A 292 4.24 -8.73 19.34
N ALA A 293 4.45 -7.90 20.36
CA ALA A 293 3.42 -7.69 21.38
C ALA A 293 2.11 -7.14 20.78
N ASN A 294 0.97 -7.47 21.38
CA ASN A 294 -0.36 -7.03 20.89
C ASN A 294 -0.46 -5.50 20.74
N VAL A 295 0.11 -4.74 21.69
CA VAL A 295 0.11 -3.28 21.64
C VAL A 295 0.82 -2.76 20.39
N ARG A 296 2.00 -3.31 20.06
CA ARG A 296 2.75 -2.93 18.85
C ARG A 296 2.00 -3.29 17.58
N LEU A 297 1.38 -4.47 17.53
CA LEU A 297 0.58 -4.91 16.39
C LEU A 297 -0.60 -3.95 16.14
N MET A 298 -1.37 -3.61 17.18
CA MET A 298 -2.51 -2.71 17.05
C MET A 298 -2.11 -1.29 16.67
N MET A 299 -1.05 -0.74 17.27
CA MET A 299 -0.54 0.59 16.89
C MET A 299 -0.08 0.62 15.44
N THR A 300 0.73 -0.36 15.03
CA THR A 300 1.22 -0.46 13.65
C THR A 300 0.07 -0.62 12.65
N LEU A 301 -0.89 -1.49 12.96
CA LEU A 301 -2.06 -1.69 12.11
C LEU A 301 -2.91 -0.41 11.98
N SER A 302 -3.14 0.31 13.07
CA SER A 302 -3.86 1.59 13.04
C SER A 302 -3.16 2.62 12.17
N THR A 303 -1.83 2.73 12.29
CA THR A 303 -1.01 3.60 11.43
C THR A 303 -1.14 3.20 9.95
N VAL A 304 -1.00 1.91 9.63
CA VAL A 304 -1.09 1.41 8.26
C VAL A 304 -2.47 1.63 7.65
N ILE A 305 -3.55 1.40 8.41
CA ILE A 305 -4.92 1.70 7.97
C ILE A 305 -5.08 3.19 7.67
N SER A 306 -4.53 4.06 8.53
CA SER A 306 -4.62 5.50 8.37
C SER A 306 -3.86 5.99 7.13
N LEU A 307 -2.66 5.46 6.89
CA LEU A 307 -1.87 5.74 5.69
C LEU A 307 -2.61 5.32 4.42
N TRP A 308 -3.20 4.12 4.42
CA TRP A 308 -3.99 3.64 3.28
C TRP A 308 -5.22 4.50 3.02
N SER A 309 -5.99 4.82 4.07
CA SER A 309 -7.18 5.65 3.96
C SER A 309 -6.87 7.03 3.41
N TRP A 310 -5.77 7.63 3.84
CA TRP A 310 -5.37 8.93 3.35
C TRP A 310 -4.93 8.87 1.88
N LEU A 311 -4.14 7.86 1.50
CA LEU A 311 -3.69 7.69 0.13
C LEU A 311 -4.87 7.49 -0.83
N ARG A 312 -5.87 6.72 -0.41
CA ARG A 312 -7.14 6.57 -1.12
C ARG A 312 -7.83 7.91 -1.35
N VAL A 313 -7.99 8.73 -0.32
CA VAL A 313 -8.59 10.07 -0.45
C VAL A 313 -7.78 10.97 -1.37
N SER A 314 -6.46 10.87 -1.34
CA SER A 314 -5.58 11.59 -2.27
C SER A 314 -5.82 11.17 -3.72
N ASN A 315 -5.93 9.86 -3.97
CA ASN A 315 -6.24 9.30 -5.29
C ASN A 315 -7.61 9.73 -5.81
N GLU A 316 -8.66 9.63 -4.98
CA GLU A 316 -10.03 10.07 -5.34
C GLU A 316 -10.05 11.56 -5.74
N LYS A 317 -9.25 12.39 -5.05
CA LYS A 317 -9.11 13.81 -5.40
C LYS A 317 -8.33 14.03 -6.70
N LEU A 318 -7.24 13.29 -6.92
CA LEU A 318 -6.48 13.37 -8.17
C LEU A 318 -7.35 12.94 -9.36
N GLU A 319 -8.14 11.88 -9.20
CA GLU A 319 -9.13 11.44 -10.17
C GLU A 319 -10.15 12.54 -10.47
N ALA A 320 -10.72 13.16 -9.44
CA ALA A 320 -11.65 14.26 -9.61
C ALA A 320 -11.02 15.44 -10.39
N MET A 321 -9.77 15.81 -10.09
CA MET A 321 -9.06 16.84 -10.83
C MET A 321 -8.77 16.43 -12.27
N GLU A 322 -8.44 15.17 -12.54
CA GLU A 322 -8.22 14.63 -13.88
C GLU A 322 -9.46 14.82 -14.76
N VAL A 323 -10.64 14.52 -14.22
CA VAL A 323 -11.94 14.71 -14.91
C VAL A 323 -12.17 16.17 -15.29
N HIS A 324 -11.68 17.12 -14.49
CA HIS A 324 -11.77 18.56 -14.76
C HIS A 324 -10.52 19.11 -15.47
N GLY A 325 -9.73 18.27 -16.15
CA GLY A 325 -8.57 18.71 -16.93
C GLY A 325 -7.49 19.41 -16.10
N TRP A 326 -7.43 19.10 -14.81
CA TRP A 326 -6.56 19.71 -13.81
C TRP A 326 -6.68 21.23 -13.71
N GLU A 327 -7.87 21.79 -13.97
CA GLU A 327 -8.14 23.24 -13.86
C GLU A 327 -7.81 23.80 -12.48
N GLU A 328 -8.05 23.02 -11.41
CA GLU A 328 -7.71 23.36 -10.03
C GLU A 328 -6.20 23.54 -9.78
N LEU A 329 -5.36 23.02 -10.68
CA LEU A 329 -3.91 23.19 -10.62
C LEU A 329 -3.43 24.46 -11.35
N GLY A 330 -4.33 25.18 -12.02
CA GLY A 330 -4.06 26.47 -12.65
C GLY A 330 -3.81 27.58 -11.64
N GLY A 331 -2.86 28.47 -11.93
CA GLY A 331 -2.45 29.58 -11.06
C GLY A 331 -0.96 29.58 -10.73
N ILE A 332 -0.51 30.59 -9.99
CA ILE A 332 0.85 30.60 -9.42
C ILE A 332 0.90 29.55 -8.31
N ALA A 333 2.04 28.87 -8.11
CA ALA A 333 2.17 27.82 -7.08
C ALA A 333 1.74 28.28 -5.67
N GLU A 334 1.87 29.58 -5.40
CA GLU A 334 1.49 30.26 -4.16
C GLU A 334 -0.03 30.39 -3.97
N GLU A 335 -0.83 30.30 -5.03
CA GLU A 335 -2.30 30.40 -5.01
C GLU A 335 -2.97 29.03 -4.96
N ASN A 336 -2.21 27.96 -5.21
CA ASN A 336 -2.77 26.62 -5.23
C ASN A 336 -2.98 26.11 -3.80
N MET A 337 -4.26 26.11 -3.41
CA MET A 337 -4.77 25.75 -2.09
C MET A 337 -4.30 24.38 -1.58
N TRP A 338 -3.94 23.46 -2.47
CA TRP A 338 -3.40 22.16 -2.09
C TRP A 338 -2.10 22.26 -1.29
N PHE A 339 -1.22 23.19 -1.66
CA PHE A 339 0.05 23.39 -0.96
C PHE A 339 -0.11 24.24 0.30
N LEU A 340 -0.98 25.25 0.23
CA LEU A 340 -1.17 26.19 1.34
C LEU A 340 -1.73 25.48 2.58
N GLN A 341 -2.59 24.48 2.40
CA GLN A 341 -3.17 23.76 3.53
C GLN A 341 -2.13 22.90 4.24
N GLU A 342 -1.25 22.20 3.51
CA GLU A 342 -0.17 21.40 4.11
C GLU A 342 0.89 22.26 4.79
N VAL A 343 1.38 23.31 4.14
CA VAL A 343 2.37 24.23 4.73
C VAL A 343 1.83 24.85 6.02
N LYS A 344 0.54 25.17 6.05
CA LYS A 344 -0.12 25.73 7.24
C LYS A 344 -0.27 24.70 8.36
N GLU A 345 -0.56 23.44 8.05
CA GLU A 345 -0.63 22.38 9.06
C GLU A 345 0.78 21.97 9.56
N GLU A 346 1.79 21.89 8.69
CA GLU A 346 3.19 21.68 9.09
C GLU A 346 3.68 22.80 10.01
N ALA A 347 3.39 24.06 9.68
CA ALA A 347 3.73 25.21 10.52
C ALA A 347 3.03 25.14 11.90
N LYS A 348 1.76 24.70 11.94
CA LYS A 348 1.04 24.48 13.20
C LYS A 348 1.63 23.34 14.03
N HIS A 349 2.07 22.26 13.38
CA HIS A 349 2.70 21.13 14.08
C HIS A 349 4.07 21.50 14.63
N ALA A 350 4.89 22.23 13.87
CA ALA A 350 6.18 22.74 14.33
C ALA A 350 5.99 23.69 15.53
N ALA A 351 5.06 24.63 15.46
CA ALA A 351 4.76 25.58 16.53
C ALA A 351 4.16 24.95 17.81
N ARG A 352 3.77 23.66 17.78
CA ARG A 352 3.31 22.91 18.96
C ARG A 352 4.40 22.04 19.58
N ALA A 353 5.53 21.87 18.88
CA ALA A 353 6.66 21.08 19.33
C ALA A 353 7.72 21.92 20.06
N ASP A 354 7.71 23.24 19.81
CA ASP A 354 8.42 24.28 20.57
C ASP A 354 7.57 24.76 21.76
#